data_AF-A0A1G0VDI0-F1
#
_entry.id   AF-A0A1G0VDI0-F1
#
_cell.length_a   1.000
_cell.length_b   1.000
_cell.length_c   1.000
_cell.angle_alpha   90.00
_cell.angle_beta   90.00
_cell.angle_gamma   90.00
#
_symmetry.space_group_name_H-M   'P 1'
#
loop_
_entity.id
_entity.type
_entity.pdbx_description
1 polymer ?
#
loop_
_entity_poly.entity_id
_entity_poly.type
_entity_poly.pdbx_seq_one_letter_code
_entity_poly.pdbx_strand_id
1 'polypeptide(L)'
;MKRTILLLILLPFVIFCQSSKRKVQLIEDLDAKYELLQEDVVTTSLFLTGTNIENILKIFNQTFSNYWTDISRLNRIITIRYVFYINEEGKIDKIKRMDVSYQPNLPGLFYDKIEPKLLERFALIKLTSFSDNNKVKYRFAFEYHVGNGNNNKMESSFSLGLKNSDESTKSIAELNELPRLIEMPTPRVPSQKKGSLRGKTFLKVTVDEKGKVAKSLIIESAGEILDKAAMEAMKSAKFKPGIKNGKAHKMDVIIPIEFDMGK
;
A
#
# COMPACT_ATOMS: atom_id res chain seq x y z
N MET A 1 -40.25 36.13 53.93
CA MET A 1 -40.43 34.73 53.49
C MET A 1 -40.23 34.66 51.98
N LYS A 2 -39.13 34.05 51.53
CA LYS A 2 -38.82 33.84 50.10
C LYS A 2 -39.61 32.62 49.61
N ARG A 3 -40.36 32.73 48.51
CA ARG A 3 -40.89 31.59 47.76
C ARG A 3 -40.26 31.61 46.37
N THR A 4 -39.20 30.84 46.20
CA THR A 4 -38.56 30.63 44.89
C THR A 4 -39.29 29.47 44.21
N ILE A 5 -40.04 29.74 43.15
CA ILE A 5 -40.69 28.73 42.32
C ILE A 5 -39.65 28.16 41.36
N LEU A 6 -39.34 26.87 41.51
CA LEU A 6 -38.43 26.13 40.64
C LEU A 6 -39.18 25.76 39.34
N LEU A 7 -38.92 26.48 38.25
CA LEU A 7 -39.44 26.15 36.92
C LEU A 7 -38.62 25.00 36.33
N LEU A 8 -39.18 23.78 36.36
CA LEU A 8 -38.64 22.61 35.69
C LEU A 8 -38.85 22.77 34.17
N ILE A 9 -37.82 23.23 33.46
CA ILE A 9 -37.79 23.29 32.01
C ILE A 9 -37.61 21.85 31.49
N LEU A 10 -38.71 21.25 31.06
CA LEU A 10 -38.73 20.03 30.26
C LEU A 10 -38.11 20.34 28.89
N LEU A 11 -36.81 20.12 28.75
CA LEU A 11 -36.15 20.14 27.44
C LEU A 11 -36.77 19.03 26.58
N PRO A 12 -37.33 19.34 25.39
CA PRO A 12 -37.78 18.31 24.49
C PRO A 12 -36.55 17.50 24.06
N PHE A 13 -36.50 16.24 24.51
CA PHE A 13 -35.55 15.26 24.04
C PHE A 13 -35.84 15.03 22.56
N VAL A 14 -35.23 15.84 21.70
CA VAL A 14 -35.17 15.57 20.27
C VAL A 14 -34.35 14.30 20.15
N ILE A 15 -35.02 13.15 20.07
CA ILE A 15 -34.40 11.89 19.70
C ILE A 15 -33.91 12.09 18.27
N PHE A 16 -32.68 12.59 18.17
CA PHE A 16 -31.94 12.66 16.93
C PHE A 16 -31.70 11.21 16.53
N CYS A 17 -32.62 10.65 15.73
CA CYS A 17 -32.44 9.35 15.11
C CYS A 17 -31.28 9.49 14.11
N GLN A 18 -30.05 9.34 14.60
CA GLN A 18 -28.89 9.13 13.77
C GLN A 18 -29.07 7.75 13.14
N SER A 19 -29.64 7.73 11.93
CA SER A 19 -29.55 6.59 11.04
C SER A 19 -28.06 6.36 10.74
N SER A 20 -27.40 5.54 11.55
CA SER A 20 -26.07 5.01 11.24
C SER A 20 -26.21 4.17 9.96
N LYS A 21 -25.87 4.78 8.81
CA LYS A 21 -25.80 4.07 7.54
C LYS A 21 -24.62 3.11 7.64
N ARG A 22 -24.92 1.83 7.91
CA ARG A 22 -24.00 0.68 7.89
C ARG A 22 -23.39 0.55 6.49
N LYS A 23 -22.06 0.42 6.38
CA LYS A 23 -21.32 0.59 5.11
C LYS A 23 -20.39 -0.59 4.84
N VAL A 24 -20.37 -1.01 3.57
CA VAL A 24 -19.28 -1.81 3.02
C VAL A 24 -18.12 -0.86 2.76
N GLN A 25 -16.92 -1.25 3.20
CA GLN A 25 -15.72 -0.43 3.04
C GLN A 25 -14.70 -1.18 2.19
N LEU A 26 -14.11 -0.48 1.23
CA LEU A 26 -12.92 -0.93 0.56
C LEU A 26 -11.73 -0.61 1.47
N ILE A 27 -10.76 -1.52 1.59
CA ILE A 27 -9.49 -1.16 2.23
C ILE A 27 -8.83 -0.06 1.42
N GLU A 28 -8.38 0.96 2.14
CA GLU A 28 -7.79 2.17 1.58
C GLU A 28 -6.67 1.87 0.58
N ASP A 29 -6.84 2.40 -0.64
CA ASP A 29 -5.80 2.42 -1.67
C ASP A 29 -4.83 3.59 -1.43
N LEU A 30 -3.74 3.29 -0.73
CA LEU A 30 -2.70 4.28 -0.41
C LEU A 30 -1.97 4.76 -1.67
N ASP A 31 -1.85 3.93 -2.71
CA ASP A 31 -1.18 4.37 -3.95
C ASP A 31 -1.95 5.51 -4.64
N ALA A 32 -3.26 5.69 -4.34
CA ALA A 32 -4.11 6.78 -4.82
C ALA A 32 -4.05 8.06 -4.01
N LYS A 33 -3.64 7.98 -2.76
CA LYS A 33 -3.62 9.13 -1.84
C LYS A 33 -2.27 9.82 -1.75
N TYR A 34 -1.23 9.18 -2.27
CA TYR A 34 0.15 9.64 -2.19
C TYR A 34 0.72 9.80 -3.60
N GLU A 35 1.20 11.00 -3.89
CA GLU A 35 1.84 11.33 -5.17
C GLU A 35 3.20 10.63 -5.27
N LEU A 36 3.69 10.37 -6.49
CA LEU A 36 5.09 9.92 -6.62
C LEU A 36 6.02 11.08 -6.23
N LEU A 37 7.05 10.79 -5.43
CA LEU A 37 8.08 11.74 -5.05
C LEU A 37 8.66 12.38 -6.32
N GLN A 38 8.51 13.70 -6.45
CA GLN A 38 9.11 14.46 -7.55
C GLN A 38 10.62 14.59 -7.32
N GLU A 39 11.38 14.66 -8.40
CA GLU A 39 12.78 15.06 -8.35
C GLU A 39 12.88 16.57 -8.06
N ASP A 40 12.50 16.99 -6.85
CA ASP A 40 12.81 18.31 -6.33
C ASP A 40 14.09 18.22 -5.48
N VAL A 41 15.10 19.01 -5.87
CA VAL A 41 16.50 18.93 -5.44
C VAL A 41 16.69 18.90 -3.91
N VAL A 42 15.73 19.42 -3.12
CA VAL A 42 15.83 19.54 -1.65
C VAL A 42 15.48 18.24 -0.91
N THR A 43 14.45 17.50 -1.34
CA THR A 43 13.97 16.29 -0.62
C THR A 43 14.89 15.11 -0.90
N THR A 44 15.34 14.99 -2.14
CA THR A 44 16.24 13.93 -2.61
C THR A 44 17.66 14.15 -2.06
N SER A 45 18.19 15.38 -2.03
CA SER A 45 19.53 15.66 -1.49
C SER A 45 19.65 15.35 0.01
N LEU A 46 18.61 15.61 0.80
CA LEU A 46 18.59 15.29 2.24
C LEU A 46 18.50 13.77 2.51
N PHE A 47 17.72 13.05 1.70
CA PHE A 47 17.66 11.59 1.77
C PHE A 47 18.99 10.96 1.35
N LEU A 48 19.61 11.51 0.29
CA LEU A 48 20.82 11.00 -0.33
C LEU A 48 22.13 11.45 0.35
N THR A 49 22.09 12.15 1.49
CA THR A 49 23.33 12.40 2.24
C THR A 49 23.98 11.05 2.57
N GLY A 50 25.23 10.83 2.16
CA GLY A 50 25.85 9.50 2.11
C GLY A 50 25.71 8.67 3.38
N THR A 51 25.76 9.30 4.56
CA THR A 51 25.61 8.62 5.86
C THR A 51 24.23 7.98 6.08
N ASN A 52 23.15 8.50 5.50
CA ASN A 52 21.81 7.93 5.66
C ASN A 52 21.64 6.64 4.85
N ILE A 53 22.06 6.67 3.59
CA ILE A 53 22.03 5.52 2.70
C ILE A 53 22.95 4.42 3.19
N GLU A 54 24.20 4.74 3.54
CA GLU A 54 25.17 3.74 3.99
C GLU A 54 24.65 2.96 5.19
N ASN A 55 23.97 3.64 6.11
CA ASN A 55 23.35 3.00 7.27
C ASN A 55 22.18 2.09 6.88
N ILE A 56 21.34 2.51 5.91
CA ILE A 56 20.25 1.66 5.38
C ILE A 56 20.84 0.43 4.67
N LEU A 57 21.82 0.62 3.78
CA LEU A 57 22.51 -0.48 3.09
C LEU A 57 23.15 -1.44 4.08
N LYS A 58 23.78 -0.91 5.15
CA LYS A 58 24.36 -1.74 6.22
C LYS A 58 23.30 -2.59 6.92
N ILE A 59 22.11 -2.06 7.19
CA ILE A 59 20.99 -2.82 7.78
C ILE A 59 20.61 -3.98 6.85
N PHE A 60 20.46 -3.74 5.55
CA PHE A 60 20.15 -4.79 4.57
C PHE A 60 21.28 -5.82 4.49
N ASN A 61 22.53 -5.38 4.30
CA ASN A 61 23.70 -6.24 4.19
C ASN A 61 23.85 -7.16 5.41
N GLN A 62 23.80 -6.60 6.62
CA GLN A 62 23.91 -7.39 7.86
C GLN A 62 22.76 -8.39 8.00
N THR A 63 21.54 -7.98 7.67
CA THR A 63 20.38 -8.87 7.75
C THR A 63 20.51 -10.00 6.72
N PHE A 64 20.95 -9.69 5.51
CA PHE A 64 21.15 -10.64 4.43
C PHE A 64 22.24 -11.67 4.75
N SER A 65 23.40 -11.23 5.27
CA SER A 65 24.50 -12.11 5.67
C SER A 65 24.13 -13.12 6.77
N ASN A 66 23.09 -12.86 7.58
CA ASN A 66 22.61 -13.81 8.58
C ASN A 66 21.86 -15.01 7.97
N TYR A 67 21.38 -14.89 6.72
CA TYR A 67 20.60 -15.93 6.05
C TYR A 67 21.36 -16.56 4.87
N TRP A 68 22.23 -15.80 4.21
CA TRP A 68 23.07 -16.27 3.11
C TRP A 68 24.54 -16.10 3.46
N THR A 69 25.11 -17.15 4.06
CA THR A 69 26.53 -17.23 4.41
C THR A 69 27.40 -17.58 3.19
N ASP A 70 26.85 -18.30 2.21
CA ASP A 70 27.52 -18.64 0.97
C ASP A 70 26.89 -17.91 -0.22
N ILE A 71 27.40 -16.70 -0.49
CA ILE A 71 26.93 -15.83 -1.57
C ILE A 71 27.20 -16.42 -2.96
N SER A 72 28.16 -17.35 -3.10
CA SER A 72 28.51 -17.96 -4.38
C SER A 72 27.35 -18.75 -5.00
N ARG A 73 26.40 -19.17 -4.17
CA ARG A 73 25.19 -19.89 -4.59
C ARG A 73 24.09 -18.98 -5.14
N LEU A 74 24.24 -17.66 -5.02
CA LEU A 74 23.34 -16.72 -5.67
C LEU A 74 23.68 -16.62 -7.15
N ASN A 75 22.90 -17.32 -7.97
CA ASN A 75 23.02 -17.28 -9.42
C ASN A 75 22.28 -16.10 -10.07
N ARG A 76 21.61 -15.25 -9.28
CA ARG A 76 20.84 -14.09 -9.72
C ARG A 76 20.89 -12.99 -8.67
N ILE A 77 20.72 -11.75 -9.12
CA ILE A 77 20.51 -10.60 -8.24
C ILE A 77 19.15 -10.76 -7.55
N ILE A 78 19.14 -10.67 -6.23
CA ILE A 78 17.94 -10.56 -5.42
C ILE A 78 17.60 -9.07 -5.31
N THR A 79 16.37 -8.73 -5.67
CA THR A 79 15.85 -7.36 -5.49
C THR A 79 14.76 -7.39 -4.44
N ILE A 80 14.94 -6.62 -3.36
CA ILE A 80 13.94 -6.40 -2.32
C ILE A 80 13.37 -5.00 -2.52
N ARG A 81 12.05 -4.91 -2.68
CA ARG A 81 11.39 -3.63 -2.95
C ARG A 81 10.39 -3.27 -1.86
N TYR A 82 10.48 -2.03 -1.41
CA TYR A 82 9.51 -1.38 -0.56
C TYR A 82 8.91 -0.16 -1.26
N VAL A 83 7.65 0.13 -0.96
CA VAL A 83 7.03 1.44 -1.22
C VAL A 83 6.77 2.10 0.13
N PHE A 84 7.39 3.26 0.33
CA PHE A 84 7.19 4.09 1.51
C PHE A 84 6.11 5.12 1.23
N TYR A 85 5.18 5.31 2.16
CA TYR A 85 4.13 6.34 2.12
C TYR A 85 4.41 7.34 3.22
N ILE A 86 4.61 8.60 2.82
CA ILE A 86 5.06 9.68 3.68
C ILE A 86 3.99 10.78 3.73
N ASN A 87 3.66 11.24 4.93
CA ASN A 87 2.69 12.31 5.13
C ASN A 87 3.29 13.71 4.90
N GLU A 88 2.45 14.73 5.02
CA GLU A 88 2.80 16.14 4.80
C GLU A 88 3.85 16.65 5.81
N GLU A 89 3.99 16.01 6.98
CA GLU A 89 5.01 16.33 7.99
C GLU A 89 6.37 15.67 7.71
N GLY A 90 6.42 14.77 6.72
CA GLY A 90 7.59 14.01 6.33
C GLY A 90 7.86 12.77 7.18
N LYS A 91 6.82 12.20 7.80
CA LYS A 91 6.89 10.95 8.56
C LYS A 91 6.30 9.79 7.75
N ILE A 92 6.82 8.58 7.98
CA ILE A 92 6.26 7.36 7.40
C ILE A 92 4.87 7.10 8.01
N ASP A 93 3.84 7.11 7.17
CA ASP A 93 2.52 6.61 7.50
C ASP A 93 2.46 5.09 7.32
N LYS A 94 3.12 4.55 6.27
CA LYS A 94 3.14 3.12 5.98
C LYS A 94 4.32 2.68 5.11
N ILE A 95 4.67 1.41 5.22
CA ILE A 95 5.56 0.70 4.28
C ILE A 95 4.77 -0.44 3.65
N LYS A 96 4.90 -0.63 2.33
CA LYS A 96 4.34 -1.76 1.58
C LYS A 96 5.49 -2.56 0.96
N ARG A 97 5.56 -3.85 1.30
CA ARG A 97 6.42 -4.83 0.62
C ARG A 97 5.89 -5.03 -0.79
N MET A 98 6.76 -5.08 -1.79
CA MET A 98 6.39 -5.43 -3.15
C MET A 98 6.97 -6.80 -3.48
N ASP A 99 6.10 -7.79 -3.62
CA ASP A 99 6.48 -9.11 -4.11
C ASP A 99 6.86 -9.00 -5.59
N VAL A 100 8.16 -9.01 -5.88
CA VAL A 100 8.63 -9.19 -7.26
C VAL A 100 8.49 -10.66 -7.61
N SER A 101 7.92 -10.95 -8.79
CA SER A 101 7.50 -12.29 -9.23
C SER A 101 8.61 -13.34 -9.34
N TYR A 102 9.86 -12.99 -9.02
CA TYR A 102 11.06 -13.83 -9.10
C TYR A 102 11.98 -13.69 -7.88
N GLN A 103 11.44 -13.44 -6.69
CA GLN A 103 12.24 -13.55 -5.47
C GLN A 103 12.47 -15.04 -5.13
N PRO A 104 13.69 -15.47 -4.77
CA PRO A 104 13.84 -16.69 -3.99
C PRO A 104 13.00 -16.53 -2.72
N ASN A 105 12.38 -17.61 -2.20
CA ASN A 105 11.63 -17.57 -0.94
C ASN A 105 12.51 -16.97 0.15
N LEU A 106 12.42 -15.65 0.36
CA LEU A 106 13.09 -14.99 1.45
C LEU A 106 12.46 -15.60 2.71
N PRO A 107 13.26 -16.01 3.70
CA PRO A 107 12.73 -16.51 4.95
C PRO A 107 11.68 -15.54 5.48
N GLY A 108 10.50 -16.01 5.88
CA GLY A 108 9.41 -15.11 6.30
C GLY A 108 9.86 -14.08 7.35
N LEU A 109 10.79 -14.48 8.22
CA LEU A 109 11.40 -13.66 9.26
C LEU A 109 12.37 -12.58 8.76
N PHE A 110 12.76 -12.57 7.48
CA PHE A 110 13.67 -11.57 6.93
C PHE A 110 13.06 -10.17 7.04
N TYR A 111 11.80 -10.04 6.61
CA TYR A 111 11.06 -8.78 6.67
C TYR A 111 10.84 -8.33 8.11
N ASP A 112 10.49 -9.26 8.99
CA ASP A 112 10.23 -8.97 10.41
C ASP A 112 11.48 -8.45 11.15
N LYS A 113 12.68 -8.82 10.68
CA LYS A 113 13.95 -8.32 11.24
C LYS A 113 14.38 -6.97 10.68
N ILE A 114 13.97 -6.63 9.46
CA ILE A 114 14.47 -5.45 8.75
C ILE A 114 13.53 -4.26 8.90
N GLU A 115 12.22 -4.46 8.85
CA GLU A 115 11.24 -3.38 8.88
C GLU A 115 11.33 -2.50 10.13
N PRO A 116 11.49 -3.04 11.36
CA PRO A 116 11.64 -2.21 12.55
C PRO A 116 12.88 -1.30 12.47
N LYS A 117 14.00 -1.83 11.95
CA LYS A 117 15.26 -1.08 11.80
C LYS A 117 15.16 -0.02 10.71
N LEU A 118 14.43 -0.30 9.64
CA LEU A 118 14.14 0.69 8.61
C LEU A 118 13.28 1.80 9.20
N LEU A 119 12.17 1.47 9.87
CA LEU A 119 11.30 2.46 10.50
C LEU A 119 12.07 3.37 11.47
N GLU A 120 12.92 2.80 12.32
CA GLU A 120 13.80 3.57 13.23
C GLU A 120 14.71 4.51 12.44
N ARG A 121 15.36 4.01 11.38
CA ARG A 121 16.28 4.84 10.59
C ARG A 121 15.57 5.97 9.86
N PHE A 122 14.45 5.68 9.21
CA PHE A 122 13.68 6.66 8.47
C PHE A 122 12.96 7.65 9.40
N ALA A 123 12.67 7.30 10.66
CA ALA A 123 12.14 8.25 11.64
C ALA A 123 13.11 9.42 11.95
N LEU A 124 14.41 9.22 11.71
CA LEU A 124 15.43 10.26 11.85
C LEU A 124 15.52 11.18 10.63
N ILE A 125 14.86 10.82 9.52
CA ILE A 125 14.92 11.55 8.27
C ILE A 125 13.60 12.27 8.06
N LYS A 126 13.66 13.61 8.04
CA LYS A 126 12.48 14.41 7.71
C LYS A 126 12.42 14.59 6.21
N LEU A 127 11.48 13.89 5.58
CA LEU A 127 11.33 13.89 4.13
C LEU A 127 10.04 14.61 3.75
N THR A 128 10.07 15.93 3.56
CA THR A 128 8.89 16.71 3.19
C THR A 128 8.92 17.04 1.70
N SER A 129 7.85 16.75 0.97
CA SER A 129 7.74 17.08 -0.46
C SER A 129 6.66 18.14 -0.71
N PHE A 130 6.82 18.89 -1.80
CA PHE A 130 5.93 19.98 -2.20
C PHE A 130 5.42 19.79 -3.63
N SER A 131 4.16 20.18 -3.86
CA SER A 131 3.54 20.29 -5.18
C SER A 131 2.79 21.62 -5.23
N ASP A 132 3.08 22.46 -6.24
CA ASP A 132 2.54 23.82 -6.35
C ASP A 132 2.67 24.64 -5.05
N ASN A 133 3.85 24.60 -4.44
CA ASN A 133 4.18 25.22 -3.13
C ASN A 133 3.39 24.70 -1.91
N ASN A 134 2.54 23.70 -2.08
CA ASN A 134 1.82 23.06 -0.98
C ASN A 134 2.53 21.78 -0.56
N LYS A 135 2.56 21.51 0.75
CA LYS A 135 2.99 20.18 1.24
C LYS A 135 2.04 19.12 0.72
N VAL A 136 2.59 18.02 0.26
CA VAL A 136 1.80 16.89 -0.24
C VAL A 136 2.22 15.59 0.41
N LYS A 137 1.27 14.66 0.48
CA LYS A 137 1.55 13.27 0.77
C LYS A 137 2.20 12.63 -0.45
N TYR A 138 3.28 11.89 -0.24
CA TYR A 138 4.00 11.29 -1.34
C TYR A 138 4.53 9.90 -1.01
N ARG A 139 4.85 9.15 -2.05
CA ARG A 139 5.40 7.80 -1.99
C ARG A 139 6.61 7.68 -2.89
N PHE A 140 7.53 6.82 -2.50
CA PHE A 140 8.68 6.43 -3.32
C PHE A 140 8.95 4.94 -3.19
N ALA A 141 9.46 4.34 -4.26
CA ALA A 141 9.98 2.99 -4.21
C ALA A 141 11.42 3.02 -3.71
N PHE A 142 11.77 2.10 -2.83
CA PHE A 142 13.15 1.81 -2.45
C PHE A 142 13.43 0.37 -2.85
N GLU A 143 14.42 0.18 -3.72
CA GLU A 143 14.86 -1.15 -4.14
C GLU A 143 16.27 -1.39 -3.62
N TYR A 144 16.46 -2.50 -2.94
CA TYR A 144 17.77 -3.01 -2.55
C TYR A 144 18.12 -4.19 -3.44
N HIS A 145 19.27 -4.13 -4.08
CA HIS A 145 19.79 -5.17 -4.96
C HIS A 145 20.98 -5.82 -4.27
N VAL A 146 21.02 -7.16 -4.24
CA VAL A 146 22.15 -7.91 -3.70
C VAL A 146 22.43 -9.13 -4.56
N GLY A 147 23.71 -9.39 -4.81
CA GLY A 147 24.13 -10.52 -5.61
C GLY A 147 25.54 -10.98 -5.30
N ASN A 148 25.97 -11.99 -6.05
CA ASN A 148 27.33 -12.45 -6.06
C ASN A 148 28.19 -11.53 -6.93
N GLY A 149 29.12 -10.80 -6.29
CA GLY A 149 30.07 -9.91 -6.93
C GLY A 149 31.42 -10.56 -7.21
N ASN A 150 32.42 -9.74 -7.53
CA ASN A 150 33.76 -10.22 -7.83
C ASN A 150 34.38 -10.97 -6.63
N ASN A 151 35.13 -12.04 -6.92
CA ASN A 151 35.77 -12.91 -5.92
C ASN A 151 34.81 -13.52 -4.89
N ASN A 152 33.58 -13.83 -5.31
CA ASN A 152 32.54 -14.37 -4.44
C ASN A 152 32.24 -13.50 -3.22
N LYS A 153 32.30 -12.17 -3.38
CA LYS A 153 31.92 -11.21 -2.34
C LYS A 153 30.51 -10.71 -2.57
N MET A 154 29.81 -10.43 -1.48
CA MET A 154 28.48 -9.79 -1.56
C MET A 154 28.64 -8.38 -2.10
N GLU A 155 28.00 -8.12 -3.24
CA GLU A 155 27.83 -6.78 -3.79
C GLU A 155 26.37 -6.37 -3.64
N SER A 156 26.16 -5.14 -3.17
CA SER A 156 24.83 -4.59 -3.04
C SER A 156 24.77 -3.14 -3.48
N SER A 157 23.59 -2.76 -3.94
CA SER A 157 23.26 -1.40 -4.34
C SER A 157 21.81 -1.11 -3.97
N PHE A 158 21.40 0.15 -4.14
CA PHE A 158 20.00 0.53 -4.01
C PHE A 158 19.61 1.44 -5.17
N SER A 159 18.31 1.53 -5.41
CA SER A 159 17.71 2.52 -6.28
C SER A 159 16.44 3.10 -5.66
N LEU A 160 16.08 4.31 -6.09
CA LEU A 160 14.84 4.98 -5.70
C LEU A 160 13.96 5.17 -6.93
N GLY A 161 12.67 4.90 -6.79
CA GLY A 161 11.67 5.31 -7.78
C GLY A 161 11.27 6.76 -7.52
N LEU A 162 11.74 7.66 -8.40
CA LEU A 162 11.46 9.10 -8.39
C LEU A 162 10.78 9.56 -9.70
N LYS A 163 9.71 10.36 -9.57
CA LYS A 163 8.97 10.93 -10.69
C LYS A 163 9.88 11.88 -11.48
N ASN A 164 10.03 11.60 -12.78
CA ASN A 164 10.87 12.26 -13.79
C ASN A 164 12.33 11.78 -13.93
N SER A 165 12.69 10.66 -13.31
CA SER A 165 13.93 9.96 -13.68
C SER A 165 13.96 9.67 -15.20
N ASP A 166 15.14 9.78 -15.83
CA ASP A 166 15.34 9.40 -17.23
C ASP A 166 14.70 8.04 -17.51
N GLU A 167 14.19 7.80 -18.72
CA GLU A 167 13.47 6.55 -19.04
C GLU A 167 14.32 5.28 -18.82
N SER A 168 15.66 5.44 -18.83
CA SER A 168 16.66 4.41 -18.51
C SER A 168 16.92 4.21 -17.00
N THR A 169 16.50 5.14 -16.14
CA THR A 169 16.66 5.12 -14.67
C THR A 169 15.33 5.02 -13.92
N LYS A 170 14.19 5.19 -14.62
CA LYS A 170 12.87 4.78 -14.12
C LYS A 170 12.96 3.35 -13.64
N SER A 171 12.90 3.19 -12.33
CA SER A 171 12.80 1.88 -11.71
C SER A 171 11.65 1.11 -12.37
N ILE A 172 11.80 -0.20 -12.57
CA ILE A 172 10.75 -1.07 -13.15
C ILE A 172 9.41 -0.87 -12.41
N ALA A 173 9.51 -0.46 -11.16
CA ALA A 173 8.49 0.07 -10.26
C ALA A 173 7.64 1.26 -10.75
N GLU A 174 8.26 2.23 -11.41
CA GLU A 174 7.59 3.43 -11.95
C GLU A 174 6.98 3.17 -13.31
N LEU A 175 7.55 2.21 -14.02
CA LEU A 175 7.01 1.70 -15.27
C LEU A 175 5.86 0.71 -15.04
N ASN A 176 5.69 0.20 -13.82
CA ASN A 176 4.72 -0.83 -13.50
C ASN A 176 3.74 -0.39 -12.40
N GLU A 177 2.49 -0.11 -12.78
CA GLU A 177 1.39 0.16 -11.87
C GLU A 177 0.44 -1.05 -11.84
N LEU A 178 -0.01 -1.47 -10.65
CA LEU A 178 -1.10 -2.44 -10.56
C LEU A 178 -2.43 -1.79 -10.98
N PRO A 179 -3.41 -2.58 -11.45
CA PRO A 179 -4.76 -2.08 -11.65
C PRO A 179 -5.32 -1.45 -10.38
N ARG A 180 -6.03 -0.34 -10.56
CA ARG A 180 -6.50 0.49 -9.44
C ARG A 180 -8.00 0.65 -9.47
N LEU A 181 -8.69 0.33 -8.38
CA LEU A 181 -10.14 0.44 -8.31
C LEU A 181 -10.54 1.93 -8.25
N ILE A 182 -11.27 2.40 -9.26
CA ILE A 182 -11.77 3.78 -9.35
C ILE A 182 -13.17 3.86 -8.75
N GLU A 183 -14.03 2.92 -9.15
CA GLU A 183 -15.44 2.94 -8.77
C GLU A 183 -15.89 1.52 -8.45
N MET A 184 -16.47 1.35 -7.26
CA MET A 184 -17.02 0.08 -6.82
C MET A 184 -18.52 0.26 -6.53
N PRO A 185 -19.40 -0.41 -7.29
CA PRO A 185 -20.81 -0.50 -6.96
C PRO A 185 -21.00 -1.08 -5.55
N THR A 186 -21.97 -0.58 -4.80
CA THR A 186 -22.25 -1.10 -3.45
C THR A 186 -22.68 -2.57 -3.53
N PRO A 187 -21.98 -3.50 -2.85
CA PRO A 187 -22.41 -4.89 -2.78
C PRO A 187 -23.81 -5.04 -2.19
N ARG A 188 -24.66 -5.77 -2.91
CA ARG A 188 -26.06 -5.97 -2.52
C ARG A 188 -26.19 -7.23 -1.67
N VAL A 189 -26.30 -7.05 -0.36
CA VAL A 189 -26.65 -8.11 0.58
C VAL A 189 -28.16 -8.07 0.87
N PRO A 190 -28.88 -9.20 0.87
CA PRO A 190 -30.31 -9.26 1.21
C PRO A 190 -30.62 -8.63 2.57
N SER A 191 -31.65 -7.79 2.65
CA SER A 191 -31.98 -6.98 3.83
C SER A 191 -32.18 -7.81 5.11
N GLN A 192 -32.77 -9.00 5.00
CA GLN A 192 -33.03 -9.90 6.14
C GLN A 192 -31.74 -10.46 6.77
N LYS A 193 -30.63 -10.43 6.04
CA LYS A 193 -29.33 -11.00 6.46
C LYS A 193 -28.31 -9.93 6.88
N LYS A 194 -28.59 -8.65 6.65
CA LYS A 194 -27.63 -7.56 6.92
C LYS A 194 -27.22 -7.50 8.40
N GLY A 195 -28.13 -7.76 9.35
CA GLY A 195 -27.85 -7.50 10.78
C GLY A 195 -26.88 -8.47 11.48
N SER A 196 -26.49 -9.58 10.84
CA SER A 196 -25.65 -10.63 11.47
C SER A 196 -24.40 -10.98 10.67
N LEU A 197 -24.23 -10.44 9.47
CA LEU A 197 -23.12 -10.79 8.59
C LEU A 197 -22.01 -9.76 8.70
N ARG A 198 -20.86 -10.21 9.19
CA ARG A 198 -19.60 -9.46 9.16
C ARG A 198 -18.52 -10.35 8.58
N GLY A 199 -17.54 -9.74 7.96
CA GLY A 199 -16.38 -10.46 7.45
C GLY A 199 -15.71 -9.76 6.30
N LYS A 200 -14.58 -10.31 5.90
CA LYS A 200 -13.73 -9.75 4.87
C LYS A 200 -13.52 -10.79 3.78
N THR A 201 -13.95 -10.48 2.57
CA THR A 201 -13.76 -11.35 1.41
C THR A 201 -12.62 -10.78 0.56
N PHE A 202 -11.79 -11.65 0.00
CA PHE A 202 -10.71 -11.24 -0.88
C PHE A 202 -10.96 -11.80 -2.28
N LEU A 203 -11.03 -10.90 -3.25
CA LEU A 203 -11.24 -11.25 -4.65
C LEU A 203 -9.94 -11.08 -5.42
N LYS A 204 -9.51 -12.11 -6.14
CA LYS A 204 -8.57 -11.93 -7.25
C LYS A 204 -9.33 -11.48 -8.48
N VAL A 205 -9.04 -10.28 -8.95
CA VAL A 205 -9.70 -9.62 -10.08
C VAL A 205 -8.70 -9.46 -11.21
N THR A 206 -8.99 -10.04 -12.36
CA THR A 206 -8.23 -9.81 -13.59
C THR A 206 -8.82 -8.58 -14.29
N VAL A 207 -8.03 -7.52 -14.38
CA VAL A 207 -8.39 -6.26 -15.05
C VAL A 207 -7.72 -6.22 -16.41
N ASP A 208 -8.45 -5.85 -17.47
CA ASP A 208 -7.93 -5.71 -18.82
C ASP A 208 -7.22 -4.36 -19.06
N GLU A 209 -6.66 -4.20 -20.26
CA GLU A 209 -5.94 -3.00 -20.69
C GLU A 209 -6.82 -1.73 -20.74
N LYS A 210 -8.15 -1.90 -20.71
CA LYS A 210 -9.14 -0.82 -20.71
C LYS A 210 -9.68 -0.53 -19.31
N GLY A 211 -9.18 -1.22 -18.27
CA GLY A 211 -9.64 -1.04 -16.91
C GLY A 211 -10.97 -1.72 -16.59
N LYS A 212 -11.40 -2.70 -17.40
CA LYS A 212 -12.60 -3.50 -17.15
C LYS A 212 -12.26 -4.81 -16.46
N VAL A 213 -13.19 -5.32 -15.66
CA VAL A 213 -13.05 -6.63 -15.02
C VAL A 213 -13.29 -7.72 -16.06
N ALA A 214 -12.22 -8.46 -16.38
CA ALA A 214 -12.28 -9.62 -17.27
C ALA A 214 -12.64 -10.91 -16.52
N LYS A 215 -12.23 -11.03 -15.25
CA LYS A 215 -12.51 -12.19 -14.38
C LYS A 215 -12.43 -11.78 -12.92
N SER A 216 -13.22 -12.42 -12.05
CA SER A 216 -13.11 -12.30 -10.60
C SER A 216 -13.25 -13.66 -9.93
N LEU A 217 -12.42 -13.96 -8.95
CA LEU A 217 -12.41 -15.21 -8.18
C LEU A 217 -12.29 -14.90 -6.69
N ILE A 218 -13.06 -15.61 -5.86
CA ILE A 218 -12.88 -15.57 -4.40
C ILE A 218 -11.64 -16.38 -4.06
N ILE A 219 -10.70 -15.76 -3.34
CA ILE A 219 -9.49 -16.43 -2.85
C ILE A 219 -9.50 -16.58 -1.33
N GLU A 220 -10.27 -15.77 -0.61
CA GLU A 220 -10.56 -15.93 0.81
C GLU A 220 -12.01 -15.53 1.05
N SER A 221 -12.78 -16.45 1.63
CA SER A 221 -14.24 -16.36 1.77
C SER A 221 -14.64 -15.73 3.10
N ALA A 222 -15.63 -14.84 3.08
CA ALA A 222 -16.31 -14.34 4.28
C ALA A 222 -17.67 -15.03 4.52
N GLY A 223 -17.95 -16.09 3.76
CA GLY A 223 -19.26 -16.73 3.70
C GLY A 223 -19.99 -16.43 2.40
N GLU A 224 -20.72 -17.44 1.92
CA GLU A 224 -21.30 -17.49 0.57
C GLU A 224 -22.14 -16.26 0.19
N ILE A 225 -22.91 -15.71 1.13
CA ILE A 225 -23.78 -14.55 0.89
C ILE A 225 -22.94 -13.29 0.61
N LEU A 226 -21.87 -13.07 1.38
CA LEU A 226 -20.99 -11.92 1.24
C LEU A 226 -20.14 -12.03 -0.02
N ASP A 227 -19.64 -13.23 -0.31
CA ASP A 227 -18.87 -13.52 -1.51
C ASP A 227 -19.68 -13.28 -2.79
N LYS A 228 -20.94 -13.77 -2.84
CA LYS A 228 -21.84 -13.51 -3.97
C LYS A 228 -22.09 -12.01 -4.15
N ALA A 229 -22.36 -11.28 -3.07
CA ALA A 229 -22.59 -9.85 -3.13
C ALA A 229 -21.36 -9.08 -3.65
N ALA A 230 -20.17 -9.49 -3.22
CA ALA A 230 -18.91 -8.92 -3.67
C ALA A 230 -18.62 -9.21 -5.15
N MET A 231 -18.81 -10.45 -5.60
CA MET A 231 -18.63 -10.83 -7.01
C MET A 231 -19.60 -10.07 -7.93
N GLU A 232 -20.87 -9.94 -7.54
CA GLU A 232 -21.86 -9.19 -8.33
C GLU A 232 -21.48 -7.70 -8.45
N ALA A 233 -21.04 -7.07 -7.36
CA ALA A 233 -20.55 -5.70 -7.41
C ALA A 233 -19.33 -5.54 -8.33
N MET A 234 -18.41 -6.52 -8.29
CA MET A 234 -17.17 -6.47 -9.06
C MET A 234 -17.41 -6.49 -10.58
N LYS A 235 -18.49 -7.09 -11.07
CA LYS A 235 -18.82 -7.14 -12.51
C LYS A 235 -18.94 -5.77 -13.16
N SER A 236 -19.39 -4.77 -12.40
CA SER A 236 -19.58 -3.39 -12.87
C SER A 236 -18.58 -2.41 -12.25
N ALA A 237 -17.55 -2.92 -11.57
CA ALA A 237 -16.48 -2.09 -11.04
C ALA A 237 -15.61 -1.54 -12.18
N LYS A 238 -15.10 -0.31 -11.99
CA LYS A 238 -14.20 0.35 -12.95
C LYS A 238 -12.82 0.49 -12.35
N PHE A 239 -11.81 0.23 -13.17
CA PHE A 239 -10.42 0.31 -12.78
C PHE A 239 -9.63 1.26 -13.68
N LYS A 240 -8.55 1.82 -13.15
CA LYS A 240 -7.40 2.23 -13.96
C LYS A 240 -6.66 0.93 -14.35
N PRO A 241 -6.32 0.71 -15.63
CA PRO A 241 -5.59 -0.50 -16.02
C PRO A 241 -4.21 -0.55 -15.34
N GLY A 242 -3.70 -1.77 -15.19
CA GLY A 242 -2.32 -1.96 -14.79
C GLY A 242 -1.39 -1.49 -15.90
N ILE A 243 -0.32 -0.81 -15.54
CA ILE A 243 0.73 -0.39 -16.46
C ILE A 243 1.91 -1.34 -16.28
N LYS A 244 2.55 -1.75 -17.37
CA LYS A 244 3.88 -2.35 -17.35
C LYS A 244 4.72 -1.81 -18.49
N ASN A 245 5.95 -1.40 -18.20
CA ASN A 245 6.84 -0.75 -19.17
C ASN A 245 6.15 0.42 -19.90
N GLY A 246 5.39 1.23 -19.15
CA GLY A 246 4.66 2.40 -19.69
C GLY A 246 3.43 2.07 -20.55
N LYS A 247 3.08 0.79 -20.72
CA LYS A 247 1.91 0.36 -21.51
C LYS A 247 0.87 -0.33 -20.64
N ALA A 248 -0.41 -0.16 -20.97
CA ALA A 248 -1.49 -0.86 -20.29
C ALA A 248 -1.42 -2.37 -20.58
N HIS A 249 -1.56 -3.18 -19.53
CA HIS A 249 -1.50 -4.64 -19.61
C HIS A 249 -2.61 -5.27 -18.75
N LYS A 250 -3.15 -6.40 -19.23
CA LYS A 250 -4.03 -7.25 -18.43
C LYS A 250 -3.29 -7.82 -17.22
N MET A 251 -3.81 -7.58 -16.02
CA MET A 251 -3.17 -7.95 -14.75
C MET A 251 -4.17 -8.39 -13.70
N ASP A 252 -3.73 -9.27 -12.80
CA ASP A 252 -4.48 -9.65 -11.60
C ASP A 252 -4.21 -8.65 -10.47
N VAL A 253 -5.24 -8.29 -9.72
CA VAL A 253 -5.16 -7.50 -8.47
C VAL A 253 -6.03 -8.16 -7.39
N ILE A 254 -5.61 -8.06 -6.13
CA ILE A 254 -6.41 -8.53 -4.99
C ILE A 254 -7.21 -7.38 -4.40
N ILE A 255 -8.53 -7.56 -4.33
CA ILE A 255 -9.47 -6.58 -3.79
C ILE A 255 -10.09 -7.12 -2.51
N PRO A 256 -9.68 -6.62 -1.34
CA PRO A 256 -10.33 -6.91 -0.08
C PRO A 256 -11.61 -6.06 0.07
N ILE A 257 -12.73 -6.71 0.38
CA ILE A 257 -14.01 -6.04 0.64
C ILE A 257 -14.42 -6.38 2.07
N GLU A 258 -14.54 -5.35 2.90
CA GLU A 258 -14.94 -5.49 4.29
C GLU A 258 -16.42 -5.18 4.45
N PHE A 259 -17.13 -6.14 5.03
CA PHE A 259 -18.53 -6.02 5.39
C PHE A 259 -18.64 -5.80 6.89
N ASP A 260 -18.90 -4.55 7.28
CA ASP A 260 -19.30 -4.23 8.65
C ASP A 260 -20.78 -3.83 8.69
N MET A 261 -21.63 -4.84 8.84
CA MET A 261 -23.09 -4.66 8.93
C MET A 261 -23.62 -4.78 10.37
N GLY A 262 -22.75 -4.50 11.35
CA GLY A 262 -23.05 -4.52 12.78
C GLY A 262 -24.16 -3.58 13.27
N LYS A 263 -24.69 -3.88 14.46
CA LYS A 263 -25.53 -2.95 15.25
C LYS A 263 -24.76 -1.72 15.66
#